data_AF-A0A0K2YC38-F1
#
_entry.id   AF-A0A0K2YC38-F1
#
_cell.length_a   1.000
_cell.length_b   1.000
_cell.length_c   1.000
_cell.angle_alpha   90.00
_cell.angle_beta   90.00
_cell.angle_gamma   90.00
#
_symmetry.space_group_name_H-M   'P 1'
#
loop_
_entity.id
_entity.type
_entity.pdbx_description
1 polymer ?
#
loop_
_entity_poly.entity_id
_entity_poly.type
_entity_poly.pdbx_seq_one_letter_code
_entity_poly.pdbx_strand_id
1 'polypeptide(L)'
;MKGIAPWILGFIALGLILTYWKLLVGLALFALIVWGSYVGSIAWWQKRQDRLNGEKAERVHLAARADHQHQQYLAGEDRGLYGEFKPASLD
;
A
#
# COMPACT_ATOMS: atom_id res chain seq x y z
N MET A 1 -20.19 45.46 -28.52
CA MET A 1 -18.94 45.34 -27.74
C MET A 1 -18.52 43.88 -27.42
N LYS A 2 -19.22 42.84 -27.90
CA LYS A 2 -18.93 41.43 -27.54
C LYS A 2 -17.81 40.76 -28.37
N GLY A 3 -17.41 41.34 -29.50
CA GLY A 3 -16.44 40.70 -30.42
C GLY A 3 -14.97 40.91 -30.07
N ILE A 4 -14.62 41.93 -29.28
CA ILE A 4 -13.21 42.34 -29.04
C ILE A 4 -12.72 41.90 -27.65
N ALA A 5 -13.65 41.74 -26.70
CA ALA A 5 -13.36 41.27 -25.35
C ALA A 5 -12.53 39.97 -25.25
N PRO A 6 -12.83 38.89 -26.02
CA PRO A 6 -12.02 37.67 -25.94
C PRO A 6 -10.59 37.86 -26.47
N TRP A 7 -10.39 38.73 -27.46
CA TRP A 7 -9.07 39.07 -27.98
C TRP A 7 -8.24 39.85 -26.96
N ILE A 8 -8.85 40.83 -26.29
CA ILE A 8 -8.19 41.61 -25.23
C ILE A 8 -7.81 40.69 -24.06
N LEU A 9 -8.73 39.82 -23.63
CA LEU A 9 -8.45 38.84 -22.58
C LEU A 9 -7.31 37.90 -22.97
N GLY A 10 -7.29 37.45 -24.23
CA GLY A 10 -6.23 36.61 -24.79
C GLY A 10 -4.86 37.28 -24.74
N PHE A 11 -4.74 38.55 -25.16
CA PHE A 11 -3.46 39.26 -25.11
C PHE A 11 -2.97 39.53 -23.69
N ILE A 12 -3.88 39.83 -22.75
CA ILE A 12 -3.52 40.00 -21.32
C ILE A 12 -3.02 38.67 -20.75
N ALA A 13 -3.72 37.56 -21.02
CA ALA A 13 -3.30 36.24 -20.58
C ALA A 13 -1.95 35.84 -21.19
N LEU A 14 -1.74 36.13 -22.47
CA LEU A 14 -0.49 35.83 -23.17
C LEU A 14 0.68 36.67 -22.61
N GLY A 15 0.45 37.95 -22.31
CA GLY A 15 1.41 38.82 -21.64
C GLY A 15 1.77 38.29 -20.25
N LEU A 16 0.78 37.90 -19.45
CA LEU A 16 0.99 37.31 -18.13
C LEU A 16 1.78 36.00 -18.21
N ILE A 17 1.46 35.13 -19.17
CA ILE A 17 2.21 33.88 -19.37
C ILE A 17 3.65 34.19 -19.74
N LEU A 18 3.92 35.09 -20.68
CA LEU A 18 5.29 35.44 -21.07
C LEU A 18 6.08 36.12 -19.94
N THR A 19 5.44 36.96 -19.13
CA THR A 19 6.09 37.62 -17.99
C THR A 19 6.34 36.66 -16.83
N TYR A 20 5.38 35.78 -16.54
CA TYR A 20 5.39 34.93 -15.35
C TYR A 20 5.58 33.44 -15.64
N TRP A 21 6.06 33.07 -16.84
CA TRP A 21 6.26 31.66 -17.22
C TRP A 21 7.12 30.89 -16.21
N LYS A 22 8.14 31.55 -15.64
CA LYS A 22 9.01 30.97 -14.61
C LYS A 22 8.24 30.62 -13.33
N LEU A 23 7.28 31.46 -12.92
CA LEU A 23 6.42 31.18 -11.77
C LEU A 23 5.45 30.04 -12.07
N LEU A 24 4.87 30.01 -13.27
CA LEU A 24 3.98 28.91 -13.69
C LEU A 24 4.72 27.57 -13.73
N VAL A 25 5.93 27.55 -14.32
CA VAL A 25 6.79 26.37 -14.34
C VAL A 25 7.21 25.98 -12.93
N GLY A 26 7.62 26.95 -12.10
CA GLY A 26 7.99 26.69 -10.70
C GLY A 26 6.83 26.10 -9.89
N LEU A 27 5.62 26.64 -10.06
CA LEU A 27 4.42 26.14 -9.41
C LEU A 27 4.08 24.72 -9.90
N ALA A 28 4.17 24.47 -11.20
CA ALA A 28 3.92 23.15 -11.78
C ALA A 28 4.90 22.11 -11.26
N LEU A 29 6.21 22.43 -11.21
CA LEU A 29 7.23 21.55 -10.66
C LEU A 29 7.02 21.31 -9.17
N PHE A 30 6.68 22.35 -8.40
CA PHE A 30 6.36 22.21 -6.99
C PHE A 30 5.16 21.29 -6.76
N ALA A 31 4.09 21.46 -7.53
CA ALA A 31 2.91 20.61 -7.47
C ALA A 31 3.25 19.14 -7.80
N LEU A 32 4.10 18.91 -8.80
CA LEU A 32 4.58 17.55 -9.14
C LEU A 32 5.39 16.92 -8.01
N ILE A 33 6.27 17.69 -7.35
CA ILE A 33 7.06 17.19 -6.22
C ILE A 33 6.15 16.83 -5.05
N VAL A 34 5.21 17.71 -4.70
CA VAL A 34 4.25 17.47 -3.61
C VAL A 34 3.40 16.24 -3.92
N TRP A 35 2.82 16.17 -5.12
CA TRP A 35 2.01 15.03 -5.54
C TRP A 35 2.81 13.72 -5.56
N GLY A 36 4.01 13.74 -6.14
CA GLY A 36 4.90 12.59 -6.19
C GLY A 36 5.30 12.09 -4.80
N SER A 37 5.59 13.01 -3.88
CA SER A 37 5.91 12.67 -2.48
C SER A 37 4.72 12.07 -1.76
N TYR A 38 3.52 12.60 -1.97
CA TYR A 38 2.29 12.09 -1.37
C TYR A 38 1.99 10.67 -1.84
N VAL A 39 1.98 10.44 -3.15
CA VAL A 39 1.73 9.10 -3.73
C VAL A 39 2.82 8.11 -3.32
N GLY A 40 4.08 8.52 -3.36
CA GLY A 40 5.21 7.68 -2.93
C GLY A 40 5.12 7.28 -1.46
N SER A 41 4.72 8.21 -0.58
CA SER A 41 4.55 7.95 0.85
C SER A 41 3.45 6.92 1.14
N ILE A 42 2.32 7.01 0.44
CA ILE A 42 1.20 6.08 0.59
C ILE A 42 1.61 4.68 0.12
N ALA A 43 2.23 4.57 -1.06
CA ALA A 43 2.68 3.29 -1.59
C ALA A 43 3.70 2.61 -0.68
N TRP A 44 4.62 3.38 -0.10
CA TRP A 44 5.60 2.88 0.85
C TRP A 44 4.96 2.40 2.16
N TRP A 45 3.99 3.15 2.69
CA TRP A 45 3.23 2.76 3.87
C TRP A 45 2.45 1.47 3.68
N GLN A 46 1.71 1.34 2.57
CA GLN A 46 0.96 0.13 2.24
C GLN A 46 1.87 -1.09 2.17
N LYS A 47 2.99 -0.99 1.46
CA LYS A 47 3.97 -2.08 1.34
C LYS A 47 4.57 -2.49 2.70
N ARG A 48 4.78 -1.51 3.59
CA ARG A 48 5.24 -1.78 4.97
C ARG A 48 4.18 -2.53 5.77
N GLN A 49 2.93 -2.12 5.62
CA GLN A 49 1.80 -2.68 6.34
C GLN A 49 1.48 -4.11 5.89
N ASP A 50 1.59 -4.39 4.59
CA ASP A 50 1.43 -5.75 4.05
C ASP A 50 2.48 -6.71 4.60
N ARG A 51 3.74 -6.28 4.74
CA ARG A 51 4.79 -7.09 5.38
C ARG A 51 4.46 -7.40 6.84
N LEU A 52 4.04 -6.39 7.60
CA LEU A 52 3.68 -6.57 9.00
C LEU A 52 2.43 -7.45 9.18
N ASN A 53 1.47 -7.33 8.27
CA ASN A 53 0.27 -8.16 8.27
C ASN A 53 0.58 -9.61 7.88
N GLY A 54 1.48 -9.83 6.93
CA GLY A 54 1.94 -11.17 6.55
C GLY A 54 2.61 -11.91 7.71
N GLU A 55 3.55 -11.26 8.41
CA GLU A 55 4.21 -11.86 9.58
C GLU A 55 3.22 -12.16 10.72
N LYS A 56 2.23 -11.28 10.94
CA LYS A 56 1.15 -11.53 11.92
C LYS A 56 0.25 -12.67 11.50
N ALA A 57 -0.13 -12.75 10.22
CA ALA A 57 -0.97 -13.82 9.69
C ALA A 57 -0.30 -15.19 9.85
N GLU A 58 0.99 -15.29 9.56
CA GLU A 58 1.76 -16.53 9.73
C GLU A 58 1.76 -16.99 11.20
N ARG A 59 1.98 -16.07 12.14
CA ARG A 59 1.93 -16.38 13.59
C ARG A 59 0.55 -16.82 14.05
N VAL A 60 -0.51 -16.18 13.56
CA VAL A 60 -1.89 -16.57 13.87
C VAL A 60 -2.20 -17.96 13.32
N HIS A 61 -1.75 -18.28 12.11
CA HIS A 61 -1.91 -19.62 11.53
C HIS A 61 -1.17 -20.69 12.33
N LEU A 62 0.05 -20.41 12.79
CA LEU A 62 0.81 -21.34 13.64
C LEU A 62 0.13 -21.55 14.99
N ALA A 63 -0.35 -20.48 15.64
CA ALA A 63 -1.08 -20.58 16.90
C ALA A 63 -2.37 -21.41 16.74
N ALA A 64 -3.17 -21.12 15.69
CA ALA A 64 -4.38 -21.87 15.41
C ALA A 64 -4.11 -23.36 15.14
N ARG A 65 -3.01 -23.68 14.45
CA ARG A 65 -2.59 -25.07 14.22
C ARG A 65 -2.21 -25.77 15.53
N ALA A 66 -1.45 -25.09 16.38
CA ALA A 66 -1.06 -25.63 17.69
C ALA A 66 -2.28 -25.90 18.57
N ASP A 67 -3.24 -24.98 18.62
CA ASP A 67 -4.49 -25.16 19.37
C ASP A 67 -5.29 -26.36 18.85
N HIS A 68 -5.38 -26.52 17.53
CA HIS A 68 -6.06 -27.66 16.92
C HIS A 68 -5.39 -29.00 17.29
N GLN A 69 -4.06 -29.06 17.22
CA GLN A 69 -3.31 -30.27 17.61
C GLN A 69 -3.43 -30.56 19.11
N HIS A 70 -3.45 -29.52 19.94
CA HIS A 70 -3.66 -29.64 21.38
C HIS A 70 -5.06 -30.22 21.70
N GLN A 71 -6.10 -29.74 21.02
CA GLN A 71 -7.45 -30.30 21.16
C GLN A 71 -7.52 -31.78 20.73
N GLN A 72 -6.84 -32.16 19.65
CA GLN A 72 -6.74 -33.56 19.23
C GLN A 72 -6.03 -34.44 20.26
N TYR A 73 -4.98 -33.91 20.89
CA TYR A 73 -4.29 -34.60 21.97
C TYR A 73 -5.20 -34.81 23.18
N LEU A 74 -5.94 -33.76 23.59
CA LEU A 74 -6.91 -33.85 24.69
C LEU A 74 -8.07 -34.82 24.38
N ALA A 75 -8.44 -34.97 23.11
CA ALA A 75 -9.43 -35.93 22.65
C ALA A 75 -8.90 -37.39 22.61
N GLY A 76 -7.61 -37.60 22.89
CA GLY A 76 -6.98 -38.92 22.83
C GLY A 76 -6.73 -39.43 21.42
N GLU A 77 -6.74 -38.55 20.41
CA GLU A 77 -6.39 -38.93 19.04
C GLU A 77 -4.88 -39.08 18.89
N ASP A 78 -4.42 -40.19 18.29
CA ASP A 78 -3.00 -40.42 17.95
C ASP A 78 -2.39 -39.25 17.13
N ARG A 79 -3.22 -38.57 16.33
CA ARG A 79 -2.83 -37.41 15.52
C ARG A 79 -2.43 -36.20 16.36
N GLY A 80 -2.98 -36.05 17.57
CA GLY A 80 -2.57 -34.99 18.49
C GLY A 80 -1.17 -35.22 19.07
N LEU A 81 -0.73 -36.48 19.14
CA LEU A 81 0.59 -36.86 19.69
C LEU A 81 1.69 -36.90 18.62
N TYR A 82 1.39 -37.50 17.46
CA TYR A 82 2.38 -37.70 16.39
C TYR A 82 2.25 -36.71 15.23
N GLY A 83 1.18 -35.92 15.19
CA GLY A 83 0.86 -35.07 14.05
C GLY A 83 0.41 -35.88 12.83
N GLU A 84 0.75 -35.38 11.65
CA GLU A 84 0.29 -35.96 10.38
C GLU A 84 1.07 -37.22 9.97
N PHE A 85 2.29 -37.38 10.47
CA PHE A 85 3.14 -38.55 10.21
C PHE A 85 3.25 -39.42 11.46
N LYS A 86 2.64 -40.60 11.42
CA LYS A 86 2.84 -41.60 12.46
C LYS A 86 4.28 -42.12 12.42
N PRO A 87 4.90 -42.42 13.58
CA PRO A 87 6.21 -43.05 13.62
C PRO A 87 6.16 -44.43 12.97
N ALA A 88 7.27 -44.83 12.34
CA ALA A 88 7.39 -46.16 11.74
C ALA A 88 7.28 -47.24 12.82
N SER A 89 6.48 -48.29 12.55
CA SER A 89 6.41 -49.46 13.41
C SER A 89 7.73 -50.22 13.33
N LEU A 90 8.43 -50.33 14.46
CA LEU A 90 9.58 -51.22 14.63
C LEU A 90 9.03 -52.58 15.07
N ASP A 91 8.52 -53.36 14.12
CA ASP A 91 8.12 -54.76 14.32
C ASP A 91 9.12 -55.67 13.58
#